data_AF-A0A2S7PS28-F1
#
_entry.id   AF-A0A2S7PS28-F1
#
_cell.length_a   1.000
_cell.length_b   1.000
_cell.length_c   1.000
_cell.angle_alpha   90.00
_cell.angle_beta   90.00
_cell.angle_gamma   90.00
#
_symmetry.space_group_name_H-M   'P 1'
#
loop_
_entity.id
_entity.type
_entity.pdbx_description
1 polymer ?
#
loop_
_entity_poly.entity_id
_entity_poly.type
_entity_poly.pdbx_seq_one_letter_code
_entity_poly.pdbx_strand_id
1 'polypeptide(L)'
;MFRATPPAFFHQIPALLKFKLHQPLPLTPRESKQLLELLTVSFREKLDSEHGPSNVADTPSAHQVKATKTTIQPKPHTRPADKHIESILTNPLFHARRNAEATPAANPMGTFDRAVGTGMMTVKHAAACLRAERQRLASLYPVDLTQGLKNSGAGLKVVRWLNASGTSNDNSFLDEPYFAFNLFEFMQAEGLEDVFWVWIDRDIDGLLKSVVSRDVVNRRICSLFGHKKVAMRSFDDAVTILQKFATKIQNLDARKQRSLLFSPGQQLYEQLSHSHPIVRSSVSLEAFEAFRRILRTIYMYEIEYSSLDIYHPTHPSADGCLKHLRFPPTTLSVSAARKTVYMQRIINISLTAAKILFEQERVDDARWIMEYLRTNYPEEVGLKQSSVEHRIQKAQEEESSIQLLESLSIA
;
A
#
# COMPACT_ATOMS: atom_id res chain seq x y z
N MET A 1 -24.64 -26.82 29.12
CA MET A 1 -23.51 -27.73 29.39
C MET A 1 -22.22 -26.93 29.25
N PHE A 2 -21.67 -26.43 30.36
CA PHE A 2 -20.38 -25.73 30.39
C PHE A 2 -19.45 -26.54 31.30
N ARG A 3 -18.32 -27.01 30.74
CA ARG A 3 -17.29 -27.77 31.46
C ARG A 3 -16.36 -26.80 32.18
N ALA A 4 -16.20 -27.00 33.49
CA ALA A 4 -15.20 -26.34 34.32
C ALA A 4 -13.87 -27.13 34.27
N THR A 5 -12.75 -26.44 34.10
CA THR A 5 -11.39 -26.95 34.23
C THR A 5 -10.82 -26.65 35.63
N PRO A 6 -10.03 -27.55 36.26
CA PRO A 6 -9.49 -27.38 37.61
C PRO A 6 -8.18 -26.57 37.66
N PRO A 7 -7.81 -25.96 38.80
CA PRO A 7 -6.59 -25.18 38.97
C PRO A 7 -5.34 -26.04 39.26
N ALA A 8 -4.20 -25.59 38.72
CA ALA A 8 -2.89 -26.21 38.89
C ALA A 8 -2.24 -25.83 40.24
N PHE A 9 -1.62 -26.84 40.88
CA PHE A 9 -0.87 -26.72 42.12
C PHE A 9 0.52 -26.09 41.88
N PHE A 10 0.88 -25.08 42.68
CA PHE A 10 2.24 -24.57 42.79
C PHE A 10 3.08 -25.48 43.71
N HIS A 11 4.17 -26.04 43.19
CA HIS A 11 5.18 -26.74 43.97
C HIS A 11 6.15 -25.76 44.63
N GLN A 12 6.34 -25.90 45.94
CA GLN A 12 7.32 -25.16 46.75
C GLN A 12 8.71 -25.81 46.62
N ILE A 13 9.76 -25.00 46.48
CA ILE A 13 11.16 -25.42 46.32
C ILE A 13 11.82 -25.62 47.71
N PRO A 14 12.34 -26.83 48.05
CA PRO A 14 12.85 -27.16 49.37
C PRO A 14 14.36 -26.88 49.52
N ALA A 15 14.80 -25.63 49.35
CA ALA A 15 16.24 -25.28 49.41
C ALA A 15 16.63 -24.30 50.54
N LEU A 16 15.71 -23.89 51.42
CA LEU A 16 16.00 -22.90 52.48
C LEU A 16 15.76 -23.39 53.92
N LEU A 17 15.74 -24.70 54.15
CA LEU A 17 15.55 -25.29 55.49
C LEU A 17 16.84 -25.84 56.13
N LYS A 18 18.02 -25.38 55.68
CA LYS A 18 19.32 -25.91 56.13
C LYS A 18 20.15 -25.04 57.08
N PHE A 19 19.59 -23.99 57.66
CA PHE A 19 20.23 -23.31 58.80
C PHE A 19 19.46 -23.59 60.09
N LYS A 20 19.79 -24.74 60.69
CA LYS A 20 19.47 -25.08 62.08
C LYS A 20 20.14 -24.05 63.01
N LEU A 21 19.40 -23.01 63.38
CA LEU A 21 19.75 -22.06 64.44
C LEU A 21 19.39 -22.66 65.81
N HIS A 22 20.32 -23.41 66.40
CA HIS A 22 20.41 -23.65 67.85
C HIS A 22 21.90 -23.46 68.19
N GLN A 23 22.34 -22.70 69.19
CA GLN A 23 21.97 -22.69 70.61
C GLN A 23 22.61 -21.43 71.25
N PRO A 24 22.03 -20.80 72.30
CA PRO A 24 22.63 -19.62 72.92
C PRO A 24 23.73 -20.06 73.89
N LEU A 25 24.94 -19.55 73.73
CA LEU A 25 25.97 -19.57 74.78
C LEU A 25 26.27 -18.12 75.19
N PRO A 26 26.40 -17.82 76.48
CA PRO A 26 26.59 -16.46 76.96
C PRO A 26 28.02 -16.02 76.60
N LEU A 27 28.18 -15.28 75.50
CA LEU A 27 29.46 -14.63 75.18
C LEU A 27 29.80 -13.69 76.32
N THR A 28 30.96 -13.91 76.95
CA THR A 28 31.50 -12.94 77.89
C THR A 28 31.69 -11.60 77.17
N PRO A 29 31.58 -10.45 77.85
CA PRO A 29 31.62 -9.13 77.19
C PRO A 29 32.95 -8.84 76.46
N ARG A 30 33.98 -9.66 76.67
CA ARG A 30 35.24 -9.61 75.92
C ARG A 30 35.16 -10.36 74.59
N GLU A 31 34.54 -11.53 74.56
CA GLU A 31 34.37 -12.32 73.33
C GLU A 31 33.38 -11.66 72.37
N SER A 32 32.33 -11.00 72.89
CA SER A 32 31.41 -10.24 72.03
C SER A 32 32.10 -9.05 71.38
N LYS A 33 32.99 -8.35 72.09
CA LYS A 33 33.81 -7.27 71.52
C LYS A 33 34.78 -7.80 70.47
N GLN A 34 35.45 -8.93 70.73
CA GLN A 34 36.34 -9.56 69.75
C GLN A 34 35.60 -10.03 68.51
N LEU A 35 34.40 -10.60 68.65
CA LEU A 35 33.58 -10.99 67.51
C LEU A 35 33.12 -9.77 66.71
N LEU A 36 32.74 -8.68 67.39
CA LEU A 36 32.33 -7.44 66.73
C LEU A 36 33.50 -6.79 66.00
N GLU A 37 34.70 -6.82 66.58
CA GLU A 37 35.94 -6.36 65.93
C GLU A 37 36.30 -7.22 64.72
N LEU A 38 36.20 -8.56 64.82
CA LEU A 38 36.39 -9.47 63.70
C LEU A 38 35.36 -9.25 62.59
N LEU A 39 34.08 -9.07 62.95
CA LEU A 39 33.03 -8.79 61.98
C LEU A 39 33.24 -7.43 61.32
N THR A 40 33.62 -6.39 62.06
CA THR A 40 33.86 -5.06 61.49
C THR A 40 35.10 -5.03 60.61
N VAL A 41 36.16 -5.75 60.97
CA VAL A 41 37.35 -5.91 60.11
C VAL A 41 36.98 -6.68 58.85
N SER A 42 36.30 -7.82 58.96
CA SER A 42 35.87 -8.60 57.81
C SER A 42 34.93 -7.82 56.88
N PHE A 43 34.03 -7.01 57.46
CA PHE A 43 33.12 -6.18 56.67
C PHE A 43 33.85 -5.03 55.99
N ARG A 44 34.82 -4.40 56.67
CA ARG A 44 35.67 -3.36 56.08
C ARG A 44 36.56 -3.91 54.98
N GLU A 45 37.19 -5.05 55.19
CA GLU A 45 38.01 -5.73 54.18
C GLU A 45 37.19 -6.10 52.95
N LYS A 46 35.95 -6.55 53.15
CA LYS A 46 35.04 -6.85 52.03
C LYS A 46 34.51 -5.59 51.33
N LEU A 47 34.26 -4.51 52.08
CA LEU A 47 33.90 -3.21 51.52
C LEU A 47 35.08 -2.59 50.75
N ASP A 48 36.30 -2.65 51.26
CA ASP A 48 37.51 -2.15 50.61
C ASP A 48 37.86 -2.99 49.37
N SER A 49 37.56 -4.28 49.38
CA SER A 49 37.67 -5.17 48.21
C SER A 49 36.64 -4.83 47.11
N GLU A 50 35.40 -4.53 47.49
CA GLU A 50 34.34 -4.20 46.52
C GLU A 50 34.35 -2.73 46.05
N HIS A 51 34.84 -1.81 46.89
CA HIS A 51 34.78 -0.35 46.65
C HIS A 51 36.15 0.34 46.51
N GLY A 52 37.26 -0.37 46.75
CA GLY A 52 38.61 0.20 46.77
C GLY A 52 38.93 0.92 48.09
N PRO A 53 40.22 1.10 48.46
CA PRO A 53 40.60 1.74 49.72
C PRO A 53 40.09 3.18 49.78
N SER A 54 39.36 3.50 50.84
CA SER A 54 38.79 4.83 51.08
C SER A 54 39.89 5.82 51.50
N ASN A 55 40.60 6.41 50.53
CA ASN A 55 41.54 7.49 50.78
C ASN A 55 40.78 8.79 51.06
N VAL A 56 40.54 9.09 52.33
CA VAL A 56 40.25 10.45 52.80
C VAL A 56 41.33 10.81 53.82
N ALA A 57 42.40 11.43 53.32
CA ALA A 57 43.31 12.23 54.12
C ALA A 57 43.73 13.45 53.28
N ASP A 58 43.56 14.62 53.89
CA ASP A 58 43.53 15.94 53.28
C ASP A 58 44.90 16.48 52.81
N THR A 59 44.95 16.97 51.56
CA THR A 59 45.60 18.20 51.02
C THR A 59 47.14 18.45 51.19
N PRO A 60 47.77 19.42 50.49
CA PRO A 60 47.55 20.03 49.17
C PRO A 60 48.82 20.18 48.28
N SER A 61 48.58 20.49 47.00
CA SER A 61 49.37 21.35 46.10
C SER A 61 50.62 20.84 45.36
N ALA A 62 50.57 21.16 44.05
CA ALA A 62 51.63 21.64 43.16
C ALA A 62 52.56 20.64 42.43
N HIS A 63 52.36 20.64 41.10
CA HIS A 63 53.38 20.67 40.03
C HIS A 63 54.35 19.47 39.92
N GLN A 64 54.31 18.71 38.82
CA GLN A 64 54.89 19.06 37.51
C GLN A 64 54.88 17.86 36.53
N VAL A 65 54.54 18.22 35.29
CA VAL A 65 54.67 17.59 33.97
C VAL A 65 55.92 16.69 33.79
N LYS A 66 55.77 15.47 33.23
CA LYS A 66 56.25 15.10 31.87
C LYS A 66 55.95 13.65 31.47
N ALA A 67 55.69 13.52 30.18
CA ALA A 67 55.16 12.38 29.46
C ALA A 67 56.06 11.13 29.41
N THR A 68 55.44 9.97 29.31
CA THR A 68 55.83 8.95 28.32
C THR A 68 54.61 8.14 27.90
N LYS A 69 54.42 8.02 26.59
CA LYS A 69 53.34 7.30 25.93
C LYS A 69 53.58 5.79 26.01
N THR A 70 52.70 5.09 26.69
CA THR A 70 52.36 3.69 26.40
C THR A 70 50.86 3.54 26.62
N THR A 71 50.14 3.33 25.53
CA THR A 71 48.69 3.14 25.48
C THR A 71 48.30 1.82 26.13
N ILE A 72 48.06 1.84 27.44
CA ILE A 72 47.18 0.90 28.12
C ILE A 72 46.13 1.77 28.79
N GLN A 73 44.91 1.73 28.27
CA GLN A 73 43.78 2.45 28.84
C GLN A 73 43.66 2.10 30.33
N PRO A 74 43.69 3.09 31.25
CA PRO A 74 43.30 2.83 32.62
C PRO A 74 41.79 2.54 32.59
N LYS A 75 41.40 1.31 32.88
CA LYS A 75 39.99 0.99 33.17
C LYS A 75 39.55 1.94 34.29
N PRO A 76 38.58 2.84 34.08
CA PRO A 76 37.99 3.53 35.21
C PRO A 76 37.36 2.45 36.09
N HIS A 77 37.68 2.45 37.37
CA HIS A 77 36.98 1.63 38.35
C HIS A 77 35.53 2.13 38.44
N THR A 78 34.69 1.71 37.48
CA THR A 78 33.23 1.89 37.52
C THR A 78 32.74 1.25 38.80
N ARG A 79 32.14 2.08 39.68
CA ARG A 79 31.59 1.60 40.95
C ARG A 79 30.53 0.55 40.65
N PRO A 80 30.28 -0.42 41.54
CA PRO A 80 29.24 -1.43 41.34
C PRO A 80 27.85 -0.80 41.05
N ALA A 81 27.58 0.36 41.64
CA ALA A 81 26.39 1.17 41.35
C ALA A 81 26.36 1.67 39.90
N ASP A 82 27.50 2.12 39.35
CA ASP A 82 27.59 2.57 37.97
C ASP A 82 27.40 1.40 36.99
N LYS A 83 27.96 0.21 37.29
CA LYS A 83 27.74 -1.00 36.49
C LYS A 83 26.29 -1.47 36.53
N HIS A 84 25.63 -1.34 37.68
CA HIS A 84 24.22 -1.68 37.81
C HIS A 84 23.33 -0.67 37.08
N ILE A 85 23.63 0.63 37.18
CA ILE A 85 22.94 1.67 36.40
C ILE A 85 23.18 1.46 34.92
N GLU A 86 24.40 1.15 34.50
CA GLU A 86 24.73 0.82 33.11
C GLU A 86 24.00 -0.45 32.66
N SER A 87 23.89 -1.48 33.50
CA SER A 87 23.08 -2.69 33.22
C SER A 87 21.58 -2.42 33.10
N ILE A 88 21.03 -1.49 33.90
CA ILE A 88 19.63 -1.07 33.79
C ILE A 88 19.44 -0.27 32.51
N LEU A 89 20.33 0.68 32.25
CA LEU A 89 20.24 1.56 31.09
C LEU A 89 20.47 0.80 29.79
N THR A 90 21.33 -0.23 29.76
CA THR A 90 21.61 -1.08 28.60
C THR A 90 20.56 -2.17 28.33
N ASN A 91 19.55 -2.32 29.19
CA ASN A 91 18.51 -3.32 28.99
C ASN A 91 17.61 -2.92 27.79
N PRO A 92 17.41 -3.81 26.80
CA PRO A 92 16.67 -3.52 25.57
C PRO A 92 15.19 -3.15 25.80
N LEU A 93 14.62 -3.47 26.96
CA LEU A 93 13.26 -3.07 27.34
C LEU A 93 13.13 -1.56 27.62
N PHE A 94 14.20 -0.90 28.09
CA PHE A 94 14.20 0.55 28.35
C PHE A 94 14.60 1.38 27.12
N HIS A 95 15.30 0.77 26.16
CA HIS A 95 15.63 1.41 24.88
C HIS A 95 14.43 1.48 23.91
N ALA A 96 13.40 0.66 24.10
CA ALA A 96 12.26 0.58 23.18
C ALA A 96 11.27 1.76 23.29
N ARG A 97 11.36 2.63 24.30
CA ARG A 97 10.32 3.64 24.58
C ARG A 97 10.71 5.10 24.33
N ARG A 98 11.98 5.41 24.02
CA ARG A 98 12.43 6.80 23.77
C ARG A 98 12.60 7.21 22.31
N ASN A 99 12.44 6.30 21.36
CA ASN A 99 12.47 6.62 19.92
C ASN A 99 11.06 6.66 19.28
N ALA A 100 10.05 7.02 20.08
CA ALA A 100 8.73 7.40 19.59
C ALA A 100 8.61 8.93 19.36
N GLU A 101 9.75 9.63 19.33
CA GLU A 101 9.83 10.91 18.63
C GLU A 101 9.92 10.63 17.14
N ALA A 102 9.03 11.26 16.39
CA ALA A 102 8.97 11.24 14.94
C ALA A 102 10.34 11.52 14.33
N THR A 103 11.05 10.46 13.95
CA THR A 103 12.19 10.56 13.05
C THR A 103 11.63 10.79 11.64
N PRO A 104 11.99 11.91 10.98
CA PRO A 104 11.76 12.01 9.55
C PRO A 104 12.68 10.97 8.89
N ALA A 105 12.09 10.07 8.08
CA ALA A 105 12.76 8.99 7.34
C ALA A 105 13.09 7.67 8.07
N ALA A 106 12.18 7.15 8.91
CA ALA A 106 12.20 5.72 9.22
C ALA A 106 12.05 4.90 7.92
N ASN A 107 13.06 4.12 7.55
CA ASN A 107 13.04 3.25 6.37
C ASN A 107 11.79 2.34 6.43
N PRO A 108 10.80 2.51 5.53
CA PRO A 108 9.57 1.72 5.52
C PRO A 108 9.81 0.22 5.49
N MET A 109 10.87 -0.23 4.81
CA MET A 109 11.25 -1.64 4.78
C MET A 109 11.89 -2.12 6.09
N GLY A 110 12.51 -1.24 6.87
CA GLY A 110 12.98 -1.56 8.22
C GLY A 110 11.81 -1.76 9.20
N THR A 111 10.75 -0.96 9.07
CA THR A 111 9.50 -1.17 9.81
C THR A 111 8.82 -2.48 9.39
N PHE A 112 8.87 -2.81 8.10
CA PHE A 112 8.39 -4.09 7.59
C PHE A 112 9.14 -5.26 8.24
N ASP A 113 10.47 -5.26 8.21
CA ASP A 113 11.30 -6.34 8.76
C ASP A 113 11.04 -6.53 10.27
N ARG A 114 10.89 -5.42 11.02
CA ARG A 114 10.55 -5.46 12.45
C ARG A 114 9.18 -6.09 12.70
N ALA A 115 8.16 -5.69 11.96
CA ALA A 115 6.80 -6.20 12.12
C ALA A 115 6.66 -7.66 11.65
N VAL A 116 7.48 -8.11 10.69
CA VAL A 116 7.62 -9.54 10.35
C VAL A 116 8.26 -10.31 11.51
N GLY A 117 9.35 -9.79 12.08
CA GLY A 117 10.04 -10.43 13.20
C GLY A 117 9.19 -10.55 14.48
N THR A 118 8.25 -9.63 14.70
CA THR A 118 7.30 -9.70 15.82
C THR A 118 6.03 -10.48 15.51
N GLY A 119 5.85 -10.97 14.27
CA GLY A 119 4.65 -11.68 13.85
C GLY A 119 3.39 -10.80 13.73
N MET A 120 3.54 -9.48 13.70
CA MET A 120 2.42 -8.52 13.60
C MET A 120 2.10 -8.11 12.15
N MET A 121 2.78 -8.70 11.17
CA MET A 121 2.61 -8.33 9.77
C MET A 121 1.28 -8.82 9.20
N THR A 122 0.54 -7.92 8.56
CA THR A 122 -0.72 -8.21 7.85
C THR A 122 -0.68 -7.62 6.44
N VAL A 123 -1.52 -8.10 5.52
CA VAL A 123 -1.57 -7.62 4.12
C VAL A 123 -1.79 -6.10 4.06
N LYS A 124 -2.65 -5.55 4.92
CA LYS A 124 -2.89 -4.10 5.01
C LYS A 124 -1.66 -3.32 5.48
N HIS A 125 -0.93 -3.85 6.46
CA HIS A 125 0.32 -3.23 6.92
C HIS A 125 1.41 -3.31 5.84
N ALA A 126 1.53 -4.44 5.14
CA ALA A 126 2.45 -4.59 4.02
C ALA A 126 2.11 -3.61 2.88
N ALA A 127 0.82 -3.41 2.57
CA ALA A 127 0.38 -2.41 1.60
C ALA A 127 0.77 -0.98 1.99
N ALA A 128 0.62 -0.63 3.27
CA ALA A 128 1.05 0.67 3.79
C ALA A 128 2.57 0.85 3.72
N CYS A 129 3.35 -0.19 4.04
CA CYS A 129 4.81 -0.19 3.92
C CYS A 129 5.27 -0.01 2.46
N LEU A 130 4.67 -0.74 1.51
CA LEU A 130 4.98 -0.61 0.08
C LEU A 130 4.63 0.79 -0.44
N ARG A 131 3.48 1.34 -0.03
CA ARG A 131 3.09 2.70 -0.40
C ARG A 131 4.05 3.75 0.17
N ALA A 132 4.43 3.63 1.44
CA ALA A 132 5.38 4.54 2.08
C ALA A 132 6.76 4.45 1.42
N GLU A 133 7.22 3.24 1.07
CA GLU A 133 8.48 3.03 0.37
C GLU A 133 8.46 3.65 -1.03
N ARG A 134 7.36 3.47 -1.77
CA ARG A 134 7.18 4.11 -3.07
C ARG A 134 7.22 5.64 -2.95
N GLN A 135 6.52 6.23 -1.98
CA GLN A 135 6.53 7.68 -1.76
C GLN A 135 7.93 8.18 -1.42
N ARG A 136 8.67 7.44 -0.58
CA ARG A 136 10.07 7.75 -0.26
C ARG A 136 10.96 7.69 -1.50
N LEU A 137 10.82 6.67 -2.33
CA LEU A 137 11.59 6.51 -3.56
C LEU A 137 11.23 7.56 -4.61
N ALA A 138 9.96 7.95 -4.72
CA ALA A 138 9.54 9.03 -5.61
C ALA A 138 10.18 10.38 -5.24
N SER A 139 10.38 10.63 -3.93
CA SER A 139 11.10 11.82 -3.46
C SER A 139 12.61 11.75 -3.71
N LEU A 140 13.22 10.57 -3.68
CA LEU A 140 14.66 10.37 -3.85
C LEU A 140 15.08 10.25 -5.33
N TYR A 141 14.24 9.63 -6.15
CA TYR A 141 14.48 9.36 -7.56
C TYR A 141 13.30 9.91 -8.39
N PRO A 142 13.18 11.24 -8.54
CA PRO A 142 12.09 11.85 -9.28
C PRO A 142 12.16 11.56 -10.79
N VAL A 143 13.35 11.27 -11.32
CA VAL A 143 13.58 11.01 -12.75
C VAL A 143 13.46 9.51 -13.08
N ASP A 144 14.09 8.63 -12.30
CA ASP A 144 14.12 7.18 -12.55
C ASP A 144 13.59 6.38 -11.36
N LEU A 145 12.30 6.51 -11.09
CA LEU A 145 11.61 5.74 -10.06
C LEU A 145 11.84 4.22 -10.24
N THR A 146 11.94 3.74 -11.48
CA THR A 146 12.23 2.34 -11.83
C THR A 146 13.49 1.79 -11.19
N GLN A 147 14.56 2.58 -11.23
CA GLN A 147 15.84 2.18 -10.67
C GLN A 147 15.76 2.19 -9.14
N GLY A 148 15.05 3.16 -8.57
CA GLY A 148 14.74 3.21 -7.14
C GLY A 148 13.96 1.98 -6.67
N LEU A 149 12.92 1.57 -7.39
CA LEU A 149 12.13 0.37 -7.07
C LEU A 149 12.98 -0.90 -7.18
N LYS A 150 13.73 -1.05 -8.28
CA LYS A 150 14.61 -2.20 -8.51
C LYS A 150 15.68 -2.36 -7.42
N ASN A 151 16.25 -1.25 -6.96
CA ASN A 151 17.28 -1.24 -5.92
C ASN A 151 16.73 -1.46 -4.50
N SER A 152 15.42 -1.22 -4.28
CA SER A 152 14.80 -1.37 -2.96
C SER A 152 14.66 -2.84 -2.55
N GLY A 153 14.44 -3.75 -3.51
CA GLY A 153 14.22 -5.18 -3.22
C GLY A 153 12.98 -5.46 -2.36
N ALA A 154 12.08 -4.48 -2.28
CA ALA A 154 10.88 -4.53 -1.46
C ALA A 154 9.90 -5.60 -1.97
N GLY A 155 9.79 -5.77 -3.29
CA GLY A 155 8.95 -6.79 -3.91
C GLY A 155 9.38 -8.18 -3.46
N LEU A 156 10.66 -8.51 -3.61
CA LEU A 156 11.24 -9.79 -3.20
C LEU A 156 11.02 -10.07 -1.69
N LYS A 157 11.21 -9.07 -0.83
CA LYS A 157 10.98 -9.21 0.62
C LYS A 157 9.53 -9.57 0.93
N VAL A 158 8.58 -8.85 0.33
CA VAL A 158 7.15 -9.10 0.53
C VAL A 158 6.75 -10.47 -0.02
N VAL A 159 7.25 -10.86 -1.20
CA VAL A 159 7.01 -12.19 -1.77
C VAL A 159 7.54 -13.30 -0.85
N ARG A 160 8.74 -13.15 -0.30
CA ARG A 160 9.30 -14.12 0.66
C ARG A 160 8.43 -14.24 1.91
N TRP A 161 7.94 -13.12 2.43
CA TRP A 161 7.02 -13.13 3.56
C TRP A 161 5.67 -13.78 3.21
N LEU A 162 5.10 -13.52 2.03
CA LEU A 162 3.86 -14.17 1.56
C LEU A 162 4.03 -15.69 1.43
N ASN A 163 5.20 -16.14 0.98
CA ASN A 163 5.53 -17.57 0.89
C ASN A 163 5.72 -18.18 2.29
N ALA A 164 6.49 -17.53 3.17
CA ALA A 164 6.75 -18.02 4.53
C ALA A 164 5.49 -18.02 5.42
N SER A 165 4.57 -17.08 5.22
CA SER A 165 3.30 -17.01 5.97
C SER A 165 2.24 -17.98 5.46
N GLY A 166 2.46 -18.66 4.33
CA GLY A 166 1.46 -19.52 3.69
C GLY A 166 0.29 -18.75 3.04
N THR A 167 0.23 -17.43 3.17
CA THR A 167 -0.79 -16.57 2.55
C THR A 167 -0.74 -16.64 1.02
N SER A 168 0.41 -16.99 0.46
CA SER A 168 0.60 -17.26 -0.98
C SER A 168 -0.25 -18.41 -1.52
N ASN A 169 -0.87 -19.26 -0.70
CA ASN A 169 -1.67 -20.40 -1.16
C ASN A 169 -3.10 -20.05 -1.55
N ASP A 170 -3.67 -18.99 -0.98
CA ASP A 170 -5.09 -18.63 -1.12
C ASP A 170 -5.33 -17.49 -2.14
N ASN A 171 -4.27 -16.79 -2.57
CA ASN A 171 -4.35 -15.58 -3.41
C ASN A 171 -5.26 -14.46 -2.86
N SER A 172 -5.83 -14.61 -1.66
CA SER A 172 -6.74 -13.63 -1.06
C SER A 172 -6.07 -12.27 -0.80
N PHE A 173 -4.75 -12.25 -0.68
CA PHE A 173 -3.99 -10.99 -0.63
C PHE A 173 -4.14 -10.13 -1.89
N LEU A 174 -4.45 -10.72 -3.05
CA LEU A 174 -4.69 -9.99 -4.30
C LEU A 174 -6.06 -9.28 -4.34
N ASP A 175 -6.96 -9.61 -3.41
CA ASP A 175 -8.28 -8.97 -3.34
C ASP A 175 -8.21 -7.54 -2.82
N GLU A 176 -7.12 -7.18 -2.12
CA GLU A 176 -6.83 -5.82 -1.70
C GLU A 176 -6.18 -5.05 -2.87
N PRO A 177 -6.91 -4.12 -3.53
CA PRO A 177 -6.49 -3.59 -4.82
C PRO A 177 -5.23 -2.73 -4.71
N TYR A 178 -5.02 -2.04 -3.58
CA TYR A 178 -3.81 -1.25 -3.35
C TYR A 178 -2.59 -2.13 -3.11
N PHE A 179 -2.78 -3.28 -2.48
CA PHE A 179 -1.68 -4.22 -2.24
C PHE A 179 -1.22 -4.85 -3.55
N ALA A 180 -2.16 -5.45 -4.29
CA ALA A 180 -1.88 -6.14 -5.55
C ALA A 180 -1.15 -5.23 -6.55
N PHE A 181 -1.63 -3.99 -6.69
CA PHE A 181 -1.04 -3.02 -7.61
C PHE A 181 0.38 -2.59 -7.21
N ASN A 182 0.58 -2.16 -5.96
CA ASN A 182 1.90 -1.72 -5.52
C ASN A 182 2.89 -2.90 -5.59
N LEU A 183 2.48 -4.08 -5.13
CA LEU A 183 3.32 -5.27 -5.19
C LEU A 183 3.70 -5.61 -6.65
N PHE A 184 2.75 -5.58 -7.57
CA PHE A 184 3.02 -5.83 -8.99
C PHE A 184 4.04 -4.86 -9.58
N GLU A 185 3.94 -3.55 -9.26
CA GLU A 185 4.90 -2.55 -9.74
C GLU A 185 6.33 -2.79 -9.23
N PHE A 186 6.48 -3.15 -7.95
CA PHE A 186 7.79 -3.53 -7.40
C PHE A 186 8.31 -4.81 -8.06
N MET A 187 7.46 -5.83 -8.23
CA MET A 187 7.84 -7.10 -8.88
C MET A 187 8.23 -6.89 -10.34
N GLN A 188 7.54 -6.04 -11.08
CA GLN A 188 7.87 -5.70 -12.46
C GLN A 188 9.23 -5.00 -12.54
N ALA A 189 9.50 -4.03 -11.66
CA ALA A 189 10.79 -3.34 -11.62
C ALA A 189 11.96 -4.26 -11.21
N GLU A 190 11.70 -5.26 -10.36
CA GLU A 190 12.68 -6.24 -9.88
C GLU A 190 12.85 -7.45 -10.82
N GLY A 191 12.03 -7.60 -11.86
CA GLY A 191 12.06 -8.75 -12.77
C GLY A 191 11.45 -10.03 -12.21
N LEU A 192 10.55 -9.91 -11.23
CA LEU A 192 9.83 -11.01 -10.59
C LEU A 192 8.39 -11.17 -11.13
N GLU A 193 8.10 -10.66 -12.32
CA GLU A 193 6.75 -10.68 -12.90
C GLU A 193 6.19 -12.11 -13.05
N ASP A 194 7.04 -13.09 -13.33
CA ASP A 194 6.63 -14.49 -13.52
C ASP A 194 5.95 -15.08 -12.28
N VAL A 195 6.42 -14.70 -11.09
CA VAL A 195 5.83 -15.17 -9.82
C VAL A 195 4.40 -14.66 -9.66
N PHE A 196 4.15 -13.41 -10.08
CA PHE A 196 2.79 -12.86 -10.07
C PHE A 196 1.89 -13.60 -11.05
N TRP A 197 2.41 -13.89 -12.24
CA TRP A 197 1.67 -14.65 -13.25
C TRP A 197 1.35 -16.08 -12.82
N VAL A 198 2.21 -16.74 -12.04
CA VAL A 198 1.91 -18.05 -11.44
C VAL A 198 0.68 -17.98 -10.52
N TRP A 199 0.53 -16.88 -9.76
CA TRP A 199 -0.66 -16.69 -8.93
C TRP A 199 -1.93 -16.50 -9.77
N ILE A 200 -1.84 -15.76 -10.86
CA ILE A 200 -2.96 -15.58 -11.80
C ILE A 200 -3.30 -16.88 -12.53
N ASP A 201 -2.30 -17.65 -12.95
CA ASP A 201 -2.50 -18.95 -13.60
C ASP A 201 -3.25 -19.91 -12.68
N ARG A 202 -2.92 -19.91 -11.38
CA ARG A 202 -3.67 -20.69 -10.38
C ARG A 202 -5.13 -20.25 -10.25
N ASP A 203 -5.41 -18.95 -10.35
CA ASP A 203 -6.78 -18.42 -10.35
C ASP A 203 -7.54 -18.81 -11.63
N ILE A 204 -6.87 -18.81 -12.79
CA ILE A 204 -7.42 -19.26 -14.08
C ILE A 204 -7.72 -20.77 -14.03
N ASP A 205 -6.80 -21.58 -13.50
CA ASP A 205 -7.02 -23.01 -13.28
C ASP A 205 -8.15 -23.27 -12.28
N GLY A 206 -8.24 -22.45 -11.24
CA GLY A 206 -9.36 -22.44 -10.29
C GLY A 206 -10.69 -22.12 -10.98
N LEU A 207 -10.70 -21.19 -11.95
CA LEU A 207 -11.87 -20.85 -12.74
C LEU A 207 -12.27 -21.96 -13.72
N LEU A 208 -11.30 -22.69 -14.29
CA LEU A 208 -11.55 -23.88 -15.10
C LEU A 208 -12.20 -24.99 -14.26
N LYS A 209 -11.69 -25.20 -13.05
CA LYS A 209 -12.21 -26.18 -12.07
C LYS A 209 -13.45 -25.69 -11.32
N SER A 210 -13.94 -24.49 -11.61
CA SER A 210 -15.07 -23.83 -10.93
C SER A 210 -14.91 -23.66 -9.41
N VAL A 211 -13.67 -23.66 -8.92
CA VAL A 211 -13.31 -23.40 -7.51
C VAL A 211 -13.32 -21.91 -7.21
N VAL A 212 -12.92 -21.09 -8.19
CA VAL A 212 -12.82 -19.64 -8.06
C VAL A 212 -13.89 -18.97 -8.92
N SER A 213 -14.59 -17.98 -8.36
CA SER A 213 -15.57 -17.19 -9.12
C SER A 213 -14.87 -16.28 -10.12
N ARG A 214 -15.49 -16.12 -11.29
CA ARG A 214 -15.07 -15.17 -12.33
C ARG A 214 -14.89 -13.75 -11.79
N ASP A 215 -15.78 -13.32 -10.89
CA ASP A 215 -15.76 -11.96 -10.36
C ASP A 215 -14.51 -11.69 -9.52
N VAL A 216 -13.96 -12.73 -8.89
CA VAL A 216 -12.72 -12.65 -8.11
C VAL A 216 -11.53 -12.44 -9.05
N VAL A 217 -11.42 -13.27 -10.09
CA VAL A 217 -10.35 -13.12 -11.12
C VAL A 217 -10.43 -11.75 -11.78
N ASN A 218 -11.63 -11.33 -12.18
CA ASN A 218 -11.84 -10.03 -12.82
C ASN A 218 -11.46 -8.87 -11.89
N ARG A 219 -11.84 -8.94 -10.60
CA ARG A 219 -11.47 -7.92 -9.60
C ARG A 219 -9.96 -7.81 -9.41
N ARG A 220 -9.28 -8.95 -9.28
CA ARG A 220 -7.82 -9.01 -9.10
C ARG A 220 -7.08 -8.43 -10.30
N ILE A 221 -7.48 -8.80 -11.51
CA ILE A 221 -6.90 -8.24 -12.74
C ILE A 221 -7.22 -6.75 -12.87
N CYS A 222 -8.46 -6.32 -12.64
CA CYS A 222 -8.84 -4.91 -12.68
C CYS A 222 -8.13 -4.05 -11.63
N SER A 223 -7.66 -4.63 -10.54
CA SER A 223 -6.86 -3.90 -9.55
C SER A 223 -5.53 -3.41 -10.14
N LEU A 224 -4.97 -4.11 -11.13
CA LEU A 224 -3.75 -3.71 -11.84
C LEU A 224 -3.96 -2.48 -12.72
N PHE A 225 -5.15 -2.33 -13.28
CA PHE A 225 -5.50 -1.25 -14.21
C PHE A 225 -6.27 -0.10 -13.53
N GLY A 226 -6.83 -0.34 -12.34
CA GLY A 226 -7.79 0.55 -11.67
C GLY A 226 -7.18 1.75 -10.94
N HIS A 227 -5.88 1.79 -10.68
CA HIS A 227 -5.25 2.92 -9.95
C HIS A 227 -4.90 4.06 -10.91
N LYS A 228 -5.97 4.74 -11.32
CA LYS A 228 -6.10 5.84 -12.30
C LYS A 228 -5.21 7.09 -12.11
N LYS A 229 -4.21 7.10 -11.23
CA LYS A 229 -3.52 8.37 -10.90
C LYS A 229 -2.00 8.41 -11.01
N VAL A 230 -1.23 7.31 -10.97
CA VAL A 230 0.24 7.46 -10.88
C VAL A 230 1.12 6.38 -11.53
N ALA A 231 0.71 5.12 -11.81
CA ALA A 231 1.73 4.07 -11.96
C ALA A 231 1.85 3.25 -13.24
N MET A 232 0.94 3.33 -14.21
CA MET A 232 1.29 2.76 -15.52
C MET A 232 2.17 3.79 -16.22
N ARG A 233 3.49 3.54 -16.20
CA ARG A 233 4.52 4.43 -16.73
C ARG A 233 4.30 4.76 -18.20
N SER A 234 3.74 3.81 -18.94
CA SER A 234 3.26 4.00 -20.30
C SER A 234 1.96 3.21 -20.53
N PHE A 235 1.15 3.69 -21.47
CA PHE A 235 0.01 2.93 -21.99
C PHE A 235 0.47 1.60 -22.60
N ASP A 236 1.65 1.59 -23.20
CA ASP A 236 2.26 0.42 -23.84
C ASP A 236 2.47 -0.72 -22.83
N ASP A 237 3.00 -0.42 -21.64
CA ASP A 237 3.14 -1.40 -20.55
C ASP A 237 1.77 -2.02 -20.19
N ALA A 238 0.74 -1.18 -20.14
CA ALA A 238 -0.61 -1.61 -19.83
C ALA A 238 -1.18 -2.56 -20.91
N VAL A 239 -0.94 -2.25 -22.18
CA VAL A 239 -1.32 -3.12 -23.30
C VAL A 239 -0.55 -4.43 -23.28
N THR A 240 0.75 -4.42 -23.01
CA THR A 240 1.54 -5.67 -22.94
C THR A 240 1.06 -6.59 -21.82
N ILE A 241 0.70 -6.03 -20.65
CA ILE A 241 0.09 -6.79 -19.55
C ILE A 241 -1.26 -7.37 -19.99
N LEU A 242 -2.10 -6.58 -20.67
CA LEU A 242 -3.38 -7.06 -21.17
C LEU A 242 -3.22 -8.15 -22.24
N GLN A 243 -2.21 -8.04 -23.12
CA GLN A 243 -1.86 -9.08 -24.09
C GLN A 243 -1.41 -10.36 -23.40
N LYS A 244 -0.48 -10.28 -22.42
CA LYS A 244 -0.04 -11.43 -21.62
C LYS A 244 -1.22 -12.10 -20.90
N PHE A 245 -2.16 -11.31 -20.39
CA PHE A 245 -3.38 -11.87 -19.79
C PHE A 245 -4.27 -12.52 -20.84
N ALA A 246 -4.46 -11.88 -22.01
CA ALA A 246 -5.24 -12.41 -23.11
C ALA A 246 -4.68 -13.74 -23.63
N THR A 247 -3.35 -13.93 -23.67
CA THR A 247 -2.73 -15.20 -24.08
C THR A 247 -2.98 -16.32 -23.06
N LYS A 248 -2.95 -16.02 -21.77
CA LYS A 248 -3.19 -17.01 -20.70
C LYS A 248 -4.62 -17.53 -20.66
N ILE A 249 -5.60 -16.69 -21.02
CA ILE A 249 -7.01 -17.07 -21.04
C ILE A 249 -7.46 -17.70 -22.36
N GLN A 250 -6.58 -17.89 -23.35
CA GLN A 250 -6.93 -18.45 -24.67
C GLN A 250 -7.62 -19.82 -24.60
N ASN A 251 -7.37 -20.58 -23.55
CA ASN A 251 -7.96 -21.90 -23.33
C ASN A 251 -9.37 -21.85 -22.73
N LEU A 252 -9.84 -20.68 -22.29
CA LEU A 252 -11.20 -20.51 -21.76
C LEU A 252 -12.23 -20.40 -22.90
N ASP A 253 -13.49 -20.71 -22.59
CA ASP A 253 -14.60 -20.44 -23.49
C ASP A 253 -14.66 -18.94 -23.89
N ALA A 254 -15.03 -18.66 -25.13
CA ALA A 254 -15.08 -17.30 -25.69
C ALA A 254 -15.94 -16.35 -24.84
N ARG A 255 -17.04 -16.85 -24.24
CA ARG A 255 -17.87 -16.03 -23.34
C ARG A 255 -17.13 -15.65 -22.06
N LYS A 256 -16.36 -16.57 -21.48
CA LYS A 256 -15.55 -16.31 -20.28
C LYS A 256 -14.40 -15.35 -20.60
N GLN A 257 -13.68 -15.57 -21.70
CA GLN A 257 -12.62 -14.67 -22.18
C GLN A 257 -13.13 -13.24 -22.33
N ARG A 258 -14.25 -13.06 -23.05
CA ARG A 258 -14.90 -11.76 -23.24
C ARG A 258 -15.18 -11.06 -21.92
N SER A 259 -15.78 -11.78 -20.97
CA SER A 259 -16.15 -11.18 -19.69
C SER A 259 -14.94 -10.79 -18.82
N LEU A 260 -13.83 -11.54 -18.90
CA LEU A 260 -12.60 -11.24 -18.16
C LEU A 260 -11.81 -10.10 -18.80
N LEU A 261 -11.85 -9.97 -20.12
CA LEU A 261 -11.17 -8.90 -20.84
C LEU A 261 -11.96 -7.59 -20.85
N PHE A 262 -13.28 -7.65 -20.69
CA PHE A 262 -14.15 -6.47 -20.79
C PHE A 262 -13.76 -5.36 -19.81
N SER A 263 -13.68 -5.69 -18.52
CA SER A 263 -13.40 -4.71 -17.48
C SER A 263 -11.99 -4.09 -17.58
N PRO A 264 -10.89 -4.85 -17.73
CA PRO A 264 -9.56 -4.25 -17.92
C PRO A 264 -9.45 -3.49 -19.26
N GLY A 265 -10.05 -4.01 -20.33
CA GLY A 265 -10.09 -3.32 -21.63
C GLY A 265 -10.83 -1.97 -21.55
N GLN A 266 -11.95 -1.93 -20.82
CA GLN A 266 -12.69 -0.69 -20.58
C GLN A 266 -11.89 0.31 -19.74
N GLN A 267 -11.15 -0.15 -18.73
CA GLN A 267 -10.29 0.72 -17.93
C GLN A 267 -9.18 1.35 -18.78
N LEU A 268 -8.55 0.59 -19.68
CA LEU A 268 -7.56 1.13 -20.62
C LEU A 268 -8.18 2.13 -21.60
N TYR A 269 -9.38 1.82 -22.12
CA TYR A 269 -10.10 2.75 -22.98
C TYR A 269 -10.41 4.07 -22.25
N GLU A 270 -10.90 3.99 -21.00
CA GLU A 270 -11.16 5.18 -20.18
C GLU A 270 -9.85 5.95 -19.90
N GLN A 271 -8.73 5.27 -19.67
CA GLN A 271 -7.44 5.94 -19.53
C GLN A 271 -7.07 6.68 -20.82
N LEU A 272 -7.20 6.04 -21.98
CA LEU A 272 -6.89 6.67 -23.27
C LEU A 272 -7.81 7.88 -23.54
N SER A 273 -9.11 7.74 -23.27
CA SER A 273 -10.10 8.79 -23.51
C SER A 273 -9.88 10.02 -22.62
N HIS A 274 -9.44 9.83 -21.37
CA HIS A 274 -9.18 10.94 -20.43
C HIS A 274 -7.72 11.44 -20.46
N SER A 275 -6.82 10.74 -21.14
CA SER A 275 -5.41 11.16 -21.25
C SER A 275 -5.26 12.45 -22.04
N HIS A 276 -4.28 13.27 -21.67
CA HIS A 276 -3.96 14.51 -22.39
C HIS A 276 -3.43 14.17 -23.81
N PRO A 277 -3.70 14.98 -24.85
CA PRO A 277 -3.24 14.71 -26.22
C PRO A 277 -1.74 14.39 -26.36
N ILE A 278 -0.89 15.04 -25.56
CA ILE A 278 0.57 14.82 -25.51
C ILE A 278 0.92 13.40 -25.01
N VAL A 279 0.15 12.87 -24.05
CA VAL A 279 0.33 11.51 -23.53
C VAL A 279 -0.23 10.48 -24.51
N ARG A 280 -1.21 10.86 -25.34
CA ARG A 280 -1.74 9.99 -26.41
C ARG A 280 -0.76 9.83 -27.55
N SER A 281 -0.02 10.89 -27.91
CA SER A 281 1.01 10.83 -28.95
C SER A 281 2.25 10.02 -28.54
N SER A 282 2.46 9.76 -27.25
CA SER A 282 3.53 8.89 -26.77
C SER A 282 3.20 7.39 -26.83
N VAL A 283 1.97 7.04 -27.21
CA VAL A 283 1.55 5.64 -27.40
C VAL A 283 2.19 5.09 -28.66
N SER A 284 2.84 3.92 -28.58
CA SER A 284 3.35 3.27 -29.79
C SER A 284 2.22 2.78 -30.68
N LEU A 285 2.43 2.87 -32.00
CA LEU A 285 1.47 2.35 -32.98
C LEU A 285 1.19 0.85 -32.76
N GLU A 286 2.24 0.09 -32.42
CA GLU A 286 2.14 -1.34 -32.17
C GLU A 286 1.24 -1.66 -30.96
N ALA A 287 1.41 -0.94 -29.84
CA ALA A 287 0.55 -1.10 -28.67
C ALA A 287 -0.90 -0.70 -28.97
N PHE A 288 -1.11 0.38 -29.72
CA PHE A 288 -2.46 0.79 -30.11
C PHE A 288 -3.17 -0.26 -30.98
N GLU A 289 -2.48 -0.81 -31.99
CA GLU A 289 -3.04 -1.87 -32.84
C GLU A 289 -3.31 -3.16 -32.07
N ALA A 290 -2.38 -3.56 -31.20
CA ALA A 290 -2.55 -4.68 -30.29
C ALA A 290 -3.80 -4.52 -29.43
N PHE A 291 -3.98 -3.34 -28.85
CA PHE A 291 -5.16 -3.01 -28.06
C PHE A 291 -6.43 -3.09 -28.91
N ARG A 292 -6.43 -2.55 -30.14
CA ARG A 292 -7.56 -2.63 -31.07
C ARG A 292 -7.95 -4.08 -31.39
N ARG A 293 -6.98 -4.98 -31.57
CA ARG A 293 -7.22 -6.43 -31.79
C ARG A 293 -7.91 -7.06 -30.59
N ILE A 294 -7.46 -6.74 -29.37
CA ILE A 294 -8.08 -7.21 -28.13
C ILE A 294 -9.50 -6.65 -27.99
N LEU A 295 -9.72 -5.36 -28.25
CA LEU A 295 -11.04 -4.74 -28.16
C LEU A 295 -12.05 -5.36 -29.10
N ARG A 296 -11.65 -5.82 -30.29
CA ARG A 296 -12.54 -6.53 -31.22
C ARG A 296 -13.09 -7.84 -30.64
N THR A 297 -12.37 -8.45 -29.71
CA THR A 297 -12.87 -9.66 -29.02
C THR A 297 -13.90 -9.33 -27.95
N ILE A 298 -13.91 -8.10 -27.42
CA ILE A 298 -14.72 -7.63 -26.30
C ILE A 298 -16.02 -6.98 -26.82
N TYR A 299 -17.14 -7.17 -26.11
CA TYR A 299 -18.39 -6.45 -26.42
C TYR A 299 -18.34 -5.03 -25.83
N MET A 300 -17.60 -4.12 -26.46
CA MET A 300 -17.68 -2.68 -26.15
C MET A 300 -18.89 -2.04 -26.80
N TYR A 301 -19.29 -0.87 -26.31
CA TYR A 301 -20.34 -0.10 -27.00
C TYR A 301 -19.86 0.23 -28.41
N GLU A 302 -20.72 0.04 -29.41
CA GLU A 302 -20.35 0.24 -30.82
C GLU A 302 -19.78 1.63 -31.09
N ILE A 303 -20.31 2.65 -30.41
CA ILE A 303 -19.77 4.01 -30.52
C ILE A 303 -18.33 4.09 -30.04
N GLU A 304 -17.97 3.45 -28.92
CA GLU A 304 -16.61 3.48 -28.37
C GLU A 304 -15.64 2.83 -29.35
N TYR A 305 -16.00 1.66 -29.89
CA TYR A 305 -15.20 0.97 -30.88
C TYR A 305 -15.04 1.81 -32.17
N SER A 306 -16.14 2.37 -32.67
CA SER A 306 -16.13 3.23 -33.86
C SER A 306 -15.34 4.53 -33.65
N SER A 307 -15.21 4.96 -32.40
CA SER A 307 -14.47 6.15 -32.00
C SER A 307 -13.01 5.88 -31.66
N LEU A 308 -12.52 4.64 -31.71
CA LEU A 308 -11.12 4.35 -31.39
C LEU A 308 -10.15 5.11 -32.31
N ASP A 309 -10.51 5.29 -33.58
CA ASP A 309 -9.68 5.99 -34.56
C ASP A 309 -9.46 7.48 -34.21
N ILE A 310 -10.30 8.07 -33.34
CA ILE A 310 -10.09 9.42 -32.76
C ILE A 310 -8.81 9.46 -31.92
N TYR A 311 -8.46 8.35 -31.29
CA TYR A 311 -7.32 8.24 -30.38
C TYR A 311 -6.07 7.65 -31.05
N HIS A 312 -6.04 7.57 -32.39
CA HIS A 312 -4.89 7.04 -33.11
C HIS A 312 -3.64 7.92 -32.91
N PRO A 313 -2.46 7.35 -32.56
CA PRO A 313 -1.28 8.14 -32.19
C PRO A 313 -0.70 8.98 -33.34
N THR A 314 -0.82 8.52 -34.59
CA THR A 314 -0.24 9.22 -35.76
C THR A 314 -1.25 9.92 -36.67
N HIS A 315 -2.51 9.48 -36.67
CA HIS A 315 -3.53 9.91 -37.65
C HIS A 315 -4.91 9.85 -37.01
N PRO A 316 -5.24 10.78 -36.09
CA PRO A 316 -6.55 10.81 -35.48
C PRO A 316 -7.63 11.03 -36.56
N SER A 317 -8.68 10.21 -36.58
CA SER A 317 -9.80 10.36 -37.50
C SER A 317 -11.14 10.24 -36.78
N ALA A 318 -12.07 11.15 -37.11
CA ALA A 318 -13.43 11.18 -36.62
C ALA A 318 -14.42 10.40 -37.50
N ASP A 319 -13.96 9.77 -38.59
CA ASP A 319 -14.84 9.17 -39.61
C ASP A 319 -15.68 8.01 -39.07
N GLY A 320 -15.11 7.18 -38.20
CA GLY A 320 -15.83 6.07 -37.57
C GLY A 320 -16.97 6.56 -36.68
N CYS A 321 -16.74 7.64 -35.92
CA CYS A 321 -17.76 8.28 -35.09
C CYS A 321 -18.87 8.91 -35.95
N LEU A 322 -18.51 9.62 -37.04
CA LEU A 322 -19.48 10.20 -37.98
C LEU A 322 -20.39 9.15 -38.61
N LYS A 323 -19.81 8.01 -39.03
CA LYS A 323 -20.59 6.89 -39.58
C LYS A 323 -21.58 6.34 -38.56
N HIS A 324 -21.15 6.18 -37.32
CA HIS A 324 -22.01 5.70 -36.24
C HIS A 324 -23.13 6.68 -35.88
N LEU A 325 -22.85 7.99 -35.85
CA LEU A 325 -23.86 9.01 -35.56
C LEU A 325 -24.88 9.18 -36.70
N ARG A 326 -24.46 9.04 -37.96
CA ARG A 326 -25.35 9.13 -39.13
C ARG A 326 -26.21 7.88 -39.30
N PHE A 327 -25.66 6.72 -38.96
CA PHE A 327 -26.34 5.43 -39.06
C PHE A 327 -26.30 4.73 -37.71
N PRO A 328 -27.08 5.21 -36.72
CA PRO A 328 -27.11 4.57 -35.41
C PRO A 328 -27.63 3.13 -35.56
N PRO A 329 -26.95 2.14 -34.97
CA PRO A 329 -27.41 0.77 -34.99
C PRO A 329 -28.80 0.70 -34.34
N THR A 330 -29.72 -0.02 -34.98
CA THR A 330 -31.14 -0.09 -34.62
C THR A 330 -31.40 -0.80 -33.28
N THR A 331 -30.37 -1.29 -32.58
CA THR A 331 -30.47 -2.35 -31.56
C THR A 331 -30.04 -1.99 -30.14
N LEU A 332 -29.79 -0.73 -29.80
CA LEU A 332 -29.35 -0.38 -28.45
C LEU A 332 -30.54 -0.13 -27.49
N SER A 333 -31.17 -1.22 -27.07
CA SER A 333 -32.01 -1.24 -25.87
C SER A 333 -31.12 -1.12 -24.63
N VAL A 334 -30.71 0.11 -24.30
CA VAL A 334 -29.97 0.40 -23.08
C VAL A 334 -30.98 0.54 -21.93
N SER A 335 -30.77 -0.18 -20.83
CA SER A 335 -31.62 -0.05 -19.65
C SER A 335 -31.62 1.39 -19.13
N ALA A 336 -32.74 1.84 -18.54
CA ALA A 336 -32.91 3.22 -18.08
C ALA A 336 -31.76 3.69 -17.16
N ALA A 337 -31.26 2.83 -16.27
CA ALA A 337 -30.16 3.14 -15.36
C ALA A 337 -28.78 3.31 -16.05
N ARG A 338 -28.57 2.69 -17.22
CA ARG A 338 -27.32 2.81 -18.00
C ARG A 338 -27.38 3.90 -19.07
N LYS A 339 -28.57 4.45 -19.30
CA LYS A 339 -28.82 5.46 -20.34
C LYS A 339 -28.00 6.73 -20.10
N THR A 340 -27.96 7.25 -18.86
CA THR A 340 -27.21 8.48 -18.53
C THR A 340 -25.71 8.32 -18.76
N VAL A 341 -25.11 7.23 -18.28
CA VAL A 341 -23.66 6.97 -18.48
C VAL A 341 -23.33 6.80 -19.96
N TYR A 342 -24.21 6.12 -20.70
CA TYR A 342 -24.07 5.96 -22.15
C TYR A 342 -24.18 7.30 -22.88
N MET A 343 -25.14 8.16 -22.51
CA MET A 343 -25.29 9.50 -23.07
C MET A 343 -24.06 10.38 -22.84
N GLN A 344 -23.55 10.42 -21.60
CA GLN A 344 -22.34 11.18 -21.27
C GLN A 344 -21.13 10.73 -22.11
N ARG A 345 -21.01 9.41 -22.37
CA ARG A 345 -19.96 8.87 -23.24
C ARG A 345 -20.14 9.31 -24.68
N ILE A 346 -21.35 9.21 -25.24
CA ILE A 346 -21.64 9.70 -26.60
C ILE A 346 -21.25 11.17 -26.72
N ILE A 347 -21.65 12.00 -25.76
CA ILE A 347 -21.38 13.44 -25.77
C ILE A 347 -19.87 13.69 -25.74
N ASN A 348 -19.14 13.07 -24.81
CA ASN A 348 -17.69 13.26 -24.70
C ASN A 348 -16.95 12.83 -25.97
N ILE A 349 -17.32 11.68 -26.55
CA ILE A 349 -16.75 11.17 -27.80
C ILE A 349 -17.06 12.14 -28.95
N SER A 350 -18.31 12.57 -29.08
CA SER A 350 -18.77 13.45 -30.15
C SER A 350 -18.13 14.84 -30.07
N LEU A 351 -17.97 15.39 -28.87
CA LEU A 351 -17.25 16.65 -28.65
C LEU A 351 -15.76 16.51 -29.03
N THR A 352 -15.14 15.39 -28.68
CA THR A 352 -13.75 15.11 -29.08
C THR A 352 -13.65 14.96 -30.61
N ALA A 353 -14.61 14.30 -31.24
CA ALA A 353 -14.69 14.16 -32.69
C ALA A 353 -14.85 15.52 -33.39
N ALA A 354 -15.75 16.38 -32.89
CA ALA A 354 -15.95 17.73 -33.42
C ALA A 354 -14.68 18.57 -33.32
N LYS A 355 -13.95 18.50 -32.19
CA LYS A 355 -12.66 19.18 -32.02
C LYS A 355 -11.65 18.77 -33.10
N ILE A 356 -11.50 17.48 -33.36
CA ILE A 356 -10.57 16.97 -34.38
C ILE A 356 -11.02 17.39 -35.78
N LEU A 357 -12.32 17.36 -36.08
CA LEU A 357 -12.84 17.83 -37.37
C LEU A 357 -12.59 19.32 -37.59
N PHE A 358 -12.65 20.14 -36.54
CA PHE A 358 -12.23 21.55 -36.63
C PHE A 358 -10.73 21.69 -36.89
N GLU A 359 -9.89 20.90 -36.23
CA GLU A 359 -8.43 20.88 -36.47
C GLU A 359 -8.08 20.41 -37.89
N GLN A 360 -8.93 19.57 -38.50
CA GLN A 360 -8.81 19.07 -39.88
C GLN A 360 -9.51 19.93 -40.93
N GLU A 361 -9.98 21.14 -40.58
CA GLU A 361 -10.70 22.07 -41.46
C GLU A 361 -12.02 21.53 -42.04
N ARG A 362 -12.56 20.43 -41.51
CA ARG A 362 -13.85 19.83 -41.90
C ARG A 362 -15.01 20.45 -41.13
N VAL A 363 -15.20 21.75 -41.32
CA VAL A 363 -16.13 22.58 -40.53
C VAL A 363 -17.58 22.12 -40.67
N ASP A 364 -18.00 21.65 -41.84
CA ASP A 364 -19.39 21.24 -42.08
C ASP A 364 -19.77 19.97 -41.30
N ASP A 365 -18.87 18.99 -41.27
CA ASP A 365 -19.07 17.77 -40.48
C ASP A 365 -19.05 18.07 -38.97
N ALA A 366 -18.15 18.95 -38.52
CA ALA A 366 -18.10 19.39 -37.12
C ALA A 366 -19.40 20.11 -36.70
N ARG A 367 -19.91 21.01 -37.55
CA ARG A 367 -21.18 21.71 -37.33
C ARG A 367 -22.35 20.72 -37.27
N TRP A 368 -22.36 19.72 -38.14
CA TRP A 368 -23.39 18.68 -38.13
C TRP A 368 -23.39 17.89 -36.80
N ILE A 369 -22.22 17.48 -36.29
CA ILE A 369 -22.14 16.80 -34.98
C ILE A 369 -22.70 17.68 -33.86
N MET A 370 -22.33 18.97 -33.84
CA MET A 370 -22.81 19.90 -32.80
C MET A 370 -24.33 20.09 -32.86
N GLU A 371 -24.91 20.17 -34.05
CA GLU A 371 -26.36 20.27 -34.23
C GLU A 371 -27.07 18.96 -33.84
N TYR A 372 -26.46 17.82 -34.16
CA TYR A 372 -26.94 16.50 -33.73
C TYR A 372 -26.97 16.38 -32.20
N LEU A 373 -25.91 16.82 -31.51
CA LEU A 373 -25.85 16.83 -30.04
C LEU A 373 -26.90 17.76 -29.44
N ARG A 374 -27.09 18.94 -30.02
CA ARG A 374 -28.10 19.92 -29.60
C ARG A 374 -29.52 19.38 -29.74
N THR A 375 -29.81 18.66 -30.82
CA THR A 375 -31.14 18.11 -31.13
C THR A 375 -31.47 16.89 -30.26
N ASN A 376 -30.51 15.97 -30.09
CA ASN A 376 -30.75 14.67 -29.43
C ASN A 376 -30.42 14.65 -27.93
N TYR A 377 -29.55 15.55 -27.44
CA TYR A 377 -29.13 15.59 -26.03
C TYR A 377 -29.18 17.00 -25.42
N PRO A 378 -30.29 17.75 -25.54
CA PRO A 378 -30.36 19.13 -25.05
C PRO A 378 -30.20 19.25 -23.52
N GLU A 379 -30.64 18.25 -22.75
CA GLU A 379 -30.57 18.28 -21.28
C GLU A 379 -29.14 18.12 -20.76
N GLU A 380 -28.36 17.23 -21.36
CA GLU A 380 -27.00 16.90 -20.94
C GLU A 380 -25.94 17.88 -21.48
N VAL A 381 -26.25 18.62 -22.56
CA VAL A 381 -25.40 19.70 -23.09
C VAL A 381 -25.69 21.04 -22.37
N GLY A 382 -26.57 21.04 -21.35
CA GLY A 382 -26.88 22.21 -20.54
C GLY A 382 -27.87 23.19 -21.18
N LEU A 383 -28.60 22.77 -22.21
CA LEU A 383 -29.60 23.60 -22.91
C LEU A 383 -31.01 23.52 -22.28
N LYS A 384 -31.22 22.65 -21.28
CA LYS A 384 -32.41 22.67 -20.42
C LYS A 384 -32.00 22.73 -18.95
N GLN A 385 -32.50 23.73 -18.23
CA GLN A 385 -32.21 24.05 -16.82
C GLN A 385 -32.75 23.04 -15.79
N SER A 386 -33.40 21.96 -16.23
CA SER A 386 -34.16 21.05 -15.35
C SER A 386 -33.31 20.38 -14.25
N SER A 387 -32.05 20.03 -14.53
CA SER A 387 -31.19 19.38 -13.52
C SER A 387 -30.61 20.35 -12.48
N VAL A 388 -30.56 21.65 -12.77
CA VAL A 388 -30.11 22.67 -11.81
C VAL A 388 -31.30 23.10 -10.96
N GLU A 389 -32.47 23.30 -11.56
CA GLU A 389 -33.72 23.61 -10.86
C GLU A 389 -34.10 22.50 -9.88
N HIS A 390 -33.98 21.22 -10.26
CA HIS A 390 -34.31 20.12 -9.36
C HIS A 390 -33.34 19.98 -8.18
N ARG A 391 -32.09 20.46 -8.33
CA ARG A 391 -31.10 20.48 -7.23
C ARG A 391 -31.28 21.71 -6.34
N ILE A 392 -31.64 22.85 -6.91
CA ILE A 392 -31.98 24.07 -6.17
C ILE A 392 -33.25 23.83 -5.35
N GLN A 393 -34.27 23.21 -5.95
CA GLN A 393 -35.54 22.93 -5.28
C GLN A 393 -35.36 21.92 -4.15
N LYS A 394 -34.55 20.88 -4.35
CA LYS A 394 -34.20 19.94 -3.28
C LYS A 394 -33.38 20.60 -2.16
N ALA A 395 -32.46 21.51 -2.48
CA ALA A 395 -31.70 22.26 -1.48
C ALA A 395 -32.61 23.21 -0.69
N GLN A 396 -33.60 23.84 -1.34
CA GLN A 396 -34.60 24.68 -0.68
C GLN A 396 -35.55 23.86 0.22
N GLU A 397 -35.93 22.66 -0.21
CA GLU A 397 -36.72 21.72 0.61
C GLU A 397 -35.92 21.28 1.85
N GLU A 398 -34.64 20.93 1.70
CA GLU A 398 -33.76 20.56 2.82
C GLU A 398 -33.55 21.73 3.79
N GLU A 399 -33.37 22.96 3.29
CA GLU A 399 -33.23 24.16 4.11
C GLU A 399 -34.52 24.50 4.87
N SER A 400 -35.68 24.38 4.23
CA SER A 400 -36.98 24.54 4.88
C SER A 400 -37.24 23.48 5.96
N SER A 401 -36.77 22.25 5.75
CA SER A 401 -36.88 21.17 6.72
C SER A 401 -35.95 21.38 7.92
N ILE A 402 -34.78 21.98 7.72
CA ILE A 402 -33.86 22.35 8.81
C ILE A 402 -34.47 23.48 9.65
N GLN A 403 -35.05 24.51 9.01
CA GLN A 403 -35.71 25.61 9.72
C GLN A 403 -36.92 25.13 10.56
N LEU A 404 -37.68 24.18 10.04
CA LEU A 404 -38.77 23.54 10.82
C LEU A 404 -38.23 22.80 12.04
N LEU A 405 -37.12 22.06 11.90
CA LEU A 405 -36.48 21.35 13.03
C LEU A 405 -35.90 22.32 14.06
N GLU A 406 -35.33 23.44 13.63
CA GLU A 406 -34.84 24.49 14.52
C GLU A 406 -35.98 25.17 15.29
N SER A 407 -37.12 25.45 14.63
CA SER A 407 -38.28 26.01 15.32
C SER A 407 -38.92 25.06 16.35
N LEU A 408 -38.81 23.75 16.15
CA LEU A 408 -39.27 22.73 17.11
C LEU A 408 -38.29 22.52 18.28
N SER A 409 -37.05 22.97 18.17
CA SER A 409 -36.03 22.89 19.23
C SER A 409 -36.12 24.01 20.27
N ILE A 410 -36.95 25.04 20.03
CA ILE A 410 -37.05 26.26 20.86
C ILE A 410 -38.38 26.31 21.65
N ALA A 411 -39.26 25.32 21.46
CA ALA A 411 -40.46 25.10 22.29
C ALA A 411 -40.21 23.97 23.30
#